data_AF-A0AAJ0D7J8-F1
#
_entry.id   AF-A0AAJ0D7J8-F1
#
_cell.length_a   1.000
_cell.length_b   1.000
_cell.length_c   1.000
_cell.angle_alpha   90.00
_cell.angle_beta   90.00
_cell.angle_gamma   90.00
#
_symmetry.space_group_name_H-M   'P 1'
#
loop_
_entity.id
_entity.type
_entity.pdbx_description
1 polymer ?
#
loop_
_entity_poly.entity_id
_entity_poly.type
_entity_poly.pdbx_seq_one_letter_code
_entity_poly.pdbx_strand_id
1 'polypeptide(L)'
;MLQLLLFSHFEHFDRTLTRMEHALAIVTDGSDEVTEQYLRHRGSVGDSTPRNVINDIVRFAVDAEVPQFYTKNRNQAFWYEMLAKEGLNIWLGKVADAWVEDAANVERAARHVQRQTTVTGAPMVRMFGFCRFKAVPAAESWYFLEDGPGVDDKQQTMVFIALEELGPHNGFPFPLSPGQDVCMDGNAAVWTPPTGGGLAICISVDL
;
A
#
# COMPACT_ATOMS: atom_id res chain seq x y z
N MET A 1 -25.41 0.68 -3.25
CA MET A 1 -24.88 1.72 -2.35
C MET A 1 -23.38 1.48 -2.10
N LEU A 2 -22.56 1.45 -3.18
CA LEU A 2 -21.10 1.22 -3.09
C LEU A 2 -20.28 2.20 -3.96
N GLN A 3 -20.95 3.02 -4.78
CA GLN A 3 -20.33 4.04 -5.64
C GLN A 3 -19.86 5.28 -4.87
N LEU A 4 -20.23 5.41 -3.59
CA LEU A 4 -19.95 6.59 -2.77
C LEU A 4 -18.58 6.56 -2.06
N LEU A 5 -17.94 5.39 -1.92
CA LEU A 5 -16.67 5.28 -1.17
C LEU A 5 -15.44 5.75 -1.96
N LEU A 6 -15.45 5.61 -3.29
CA LEU A 6 -14.39 6.14 -4.17
C LEU A 6 -14.48 7.66 -4.34
N PHE A 7 -15.68 8.25 -4.25
CA PHE A 7 -15.88 9.69 -4.45
C PHE A 7 -15.64 10.52 -3.18
N SER A 8 -16.01 10.04 -1.98
CA SER A 8 -15.69 10.77 -0.74
C SER A 8 -14.19 10.79 -0.42
N HIS A 9 -13.42 9.89 -1.06
CA HIS A 9 -11.96 9.80 -0.92
C HIS A 9 -11.24 11.03 -1.47
N PHE A 10 -11.69 11.58 -2.61
CA PHE A 10 -10.97 12.67 -3.27
C PHE A 10 -11.12 14.03 -2.58
N GLU A 11 -12.12 14.20 -1.70
CA GLU A 11 -12.33 15.47 -0.97
C GLU A 11 -11.43 15.61 0.27
N HIS A 12 -10.86 14.53 0.83
CA HIS A 12 -9.93 14.59 1.97
C HIS A 12 -8.45 14.73 1.55
N PHE A 13 -8.11 14.53 0.28
CA PHE A 13 -6.74 14.61 -0.23
C PHE A 13 -6.14 16.02 -0.29
N ASP A 14 -6.92 17.09 -0.05
CA ASP A 14 -6.52 18.47 -0.37
C ASP A 14 -5.62 19.13 0.70
N ARG A 15 -5.13 18.40 1.72
CA ARG A 15 -4.47 19.01 2.89
C ARG A 15 -3.01 18.63 3.17
N THR A 16 -2.45 17.61 2.53
CA THR A 16 -1.07 17.16 2.82
C THR A 16 -0.14 17.53 1.66
N LEU A 17 0.24 18.81 1.61
CA LEU A 17 1.18 19.32 0.59
C LEU A 17 2.10 20.34 1.26
N THR A 18 3.11 19.84 1.98
CA THR A 18 4.18 20.68 2.50
C THR A 18 5.55 20.06 2.20
N ARG A 19 6.28 20.71 1.30
CA ARG A 19 7.74 20.76 1.14
C ARG A 19 8.53 19.43 1.10
N MET A 20 8.80 18.96 -0.12
CA MET A 20 10.04 18.20 -0.40
C MET A 20 11.26 19.15 -0.43
N GLU A 21 11.70 19.63 0.73
CA GLU A 21 13.01 20.30 0.89
C GLU A 21 13.89 19.46 1.82
N HIS A 22 14.41 18.33 1.36
CA HIS A 22 15.32 17.49 2.15
C HIS A 22 16.63 17.21 1.42
N ALA A 23 17.72 17.28 2.19
CA ALA A 23 19.11 17.19 1.77
C ALA A 23 19.40 15.90 0.97
N LEU A 24 20.22 16.05 -0.06
CA LEU A 24 20.71 14.99 -0.95
C LEU A 24 21.61 13.99 -0.19
N ALA A 25 21.02 13.09 0.57
CA ALA A 25 21.66 11.81 0.88
C ALA A 25 21.42 10.88 -0.33
N ILE A 26 22.49 10.35 -0.93
CA ILE A 26 22.37 9.37 -2.01
C ILE A 26 21.98 8.03 -1.38
N VAL A 27 20.68 7.80 -1.23
CA VAL A 27 20.13 6.52 -0.76
C VAL A 27 20.02 5.57 -1.96
N THR A 28 20.49 4.34 -1.77
CA THR A 28 20.53 3.27 -2.79
C THR A 28 20.03 1.97 -2.20
N ASP A 29 19.78 0.95 -3.03
CA ASP A 29 19.28 -0.36 -2.59
C ASP A 29 20.14 -1.03 -1.50
N GLY A 30 21.44 -0.69 -1.44
CA GLY A 30 22.39 -1.23 -0.46
C GLY A 30 22.70 -0.31 0.72
N SER A 31 21.96 0.79 0.90
CA SER A 31 22.22 1.71 2.01
C SER A 31 21.72 1.16 3.35
N ASP A 32 22.27 1.68 4.44
CA ASP A 32 21.88 1.29 5.80
C ASP A 32 20.40 1.64 6.05
N GLU A 33 19.91 2.75 5.53
CA GLU A 33 18.51 3.19 5.70
C GLU A 33 17.52 2.20 5.06
N VAL A 34 17.80 1.73 3.85
CA VAL A 34 16.96 0.73 3.16
C VAL A 34 17.02 -0.60 3.90
N THR A 35 18.20 -0.99 4.37
CA THR A 35 18.41 -2.21 5.15
C THR A 35 17.64 -2.18 6.47
N GLU A 36 17.74 -1.09 7.23
CA GLU A 36 17.02 -0.89 8.49
C GLU A 36 15.50 -0.91 8.28
N GLN A 37 15.02 -0.30 7.20
CA GLN A 37 13.61 -0.33 6.84
C GLN A 37 13.13 -1.76 6.58
N TYR A 38 13.88 -2.56 5.82
CA TYR A 38 13.55 -3.97 5.62
C TYR A 38 13.54 -4.73 6.95
N LEU A 39 14.57 -4.56 7.79
CA LEU A 39 14.67 -5.23 9.08
C LEU A 39 13.51 -4.90 10.02
N ARG A 40 12.97 -3.67 9.93
CA ARG A 40 11.80 -3.22 10.68
C ARG A 40 10.53 -3.95 10.26
N HIS A 41 10.33 -4.16 8.95
CA HIS A 41 9.09 -4.69 8.39
C HIS A 41 9.10 -6.21 8.15
N ARG A 42 10.27 -6.86 8.05
CA ARG A 42 10.34 -8.31 7.76
C ARG A 42 9.54 -9.18 8.74
N GLY A 43 9.35 -8.72 9.97
CA GLY A 43 8.57 -9.43 11.00
C GLY A 43 7.05 -9.31 10.82
N SER A 44 6.57 -8.38 10.00
CA SER A 44 5.16 -8.24 9.65
C SER A 44 4.79 -8.91 8.33
N VAL A 45 5.77 -9.48 7.62
CA VAL A 45 5.52 -10.22 6.38
C VAL A 45 4.83 -11.55 6.68
N GLY A 46 3.79 -11.87 5.92
CA GLY A 46 3.10 -13.16 6.00
C GLY A 46 2.70 -13.70 4.63
N ASP A 47 2.22 -14.94 4.61
CA ASP A 47 1.68 -15.60 3.42
C ASP A 47 0.15 -15.58 3.50
N SER A 48 -0.47 -14.54 2.94
CA SER A 48 -1.89 -14.25 3.20
C SER A 48 -2.84 -14.68 2.09
N THR A 49 -2.38 -14.81 0.84
CA THR A 49 -3.28 -15.07 -0.29
C THR A 49 -2.74 -16.14 -1.22
N PRO A 50 -3.49 -17.22 -1.48
CA PRO A 50 -3.08 -18.28 -2.39
C PRO A 50 -2.79 -17.77 -3.82
N ARG A 51 -1.75 -18.33 -4.46
CA ARG A 51 -1.28 -17.91 -5.79
C ARG A 51 -2.35 -17.98 -6.88
N ASN A 52 -3.28 -18.94 -6.81
CA ASN A 52 -4.39 -19.04 -7.75
C ASN A 52 -5.36 -17.84 -7.65
N VAL A 53 -5.63 -17.36 -6.43
CA VAL A 53 -6.46 -16.17 -6.21
C VAL A 53 -5.77 -14.94 -6.78
N ILE A 54 -4.45 -14.81 -6.56
CA ILE A 54 -3.63 -13.74 -7.14
C ILE A 54 -3.72 -13.72 -8.67
N ASN A 55 -3.50 -14.88 -9.31
CA ASN A 55 -3.55 -15.00 -10.76
C ASN A 55 -4.94 -14.63 -11.33
N ASP A 56 -6.02 -15.01 -10.64
CA ASP A 56 -7.38 -14.67 -11.06
C ASP A 56 -7.64 -13.15 -10.97
N ILE A 57 -7.19 -12.50 -9.89
CA ILE A 57 -7.30 -11.04 -9.71
C ILE A 57 -6.50 -10.30 -10.78
N VAL A 58 -5.24 -10.67 -11.00
CA VAL A 58 -4.37 -10.03 -12.00
C VAL A 58 -4.98 -10.17 -13.40
N ARG A 59 -5.46 -11.38 -13.76
CA ARG A 59 -6.14 -11.60 -15.05
C ARG A 59 -7.40 -10.76 -15.18
N PHE A 60 -8.18 -10.62 -14.11
CA PHE A 60 -9.39 -9.80 -14.14
C PHE A 60 -9.06 -8.30 -14.23
N ALA A 61 -7.98 -7.84 -13.60
CA ALA A 61 -7.63 -6.42 -13.48
C ALA A 61 -6.63 -5.90 -14.53
N VAL A 62 -6.31 -6.69 -15.56
CA VAL A 62 -5.28 -6.35 -16.57
C VAL A 62 -5.51 -5.01 -17.30
N ASP A 63 -6.76 -4.61 -17.42
CA ASP A 63 -7.27 -3.40 -18.07
C ASP A 63 -7.85 -2.40 -17.04
N ALA A 64 -7.52 -2.55 -15.75
CA ALA A 64 -7.90 -1.58 -14.73
C ALA A 64 -7.23 -0.23 -15.01
N GLU A 65 -8.01 0.85 -14.90
CA GLU A 65 -7.58 2.18 -15.30
C GLU A 65 -7.15 3.01 -14.09
N VAL A 66 -6.25 3.95 -14.33
CA VAL A 66 -5.91 4.98 -13.34
C VAL A 66 -7.04 6.02 -13.31
N PRO A 67 -7.71 6.25 -12.17
CA PRO A 67 -8.72 7.29 -12.05
C PRO A 67 -8.19 8.68 -12.43
N GLN A 68 -9.05 9.52 -13.03
CA GLN A 68 -8.68 10.87 -13.49
C GLN A 68 -8.07 11.76 -12.40
N PHE A 69 -8.39 11.51 -11.13
CA PHE A 69 -7.82 12.25 -10.00
C PHE A 69 -6.29 12.19 -9.99
N TYR A 70 -5.70 11.01 -10.14
CA TYR A 70 -4.24 10.85 -10.13
C TYR A 70 -3.60 11.58 -11.32
N THR A 71 -4.26 11.54 -12.48
CA THR A 71 -3.81 12.26 -13.68
C THR A 71 -3.86 13.79 -13.49
N LYS A 72 -4.90 14.31 -12.84
CA LYS A 72 -5.04 15.74 -12.52
C LYS A 72 -4.04 16.20 -11.46
N ASN A 73 -3.69 15.31 -10.54
CA ASN A 73 -2.78 15.56 -9.43
C ASN A 73 -1.40 14.91 -9.63
N ARG A 74 -0.92 14.81 -10.88
CA ARG A 74 0.34 14.11 -11.21
C ARG A 74 1.57 14.60 -10.43
N ASN A 75 1.57 15.88 -10.04
CA ASN A 75 2.65 16.53 -9.30
C ASN A 75 2.62 16.22 -7.79
N GLN A 76 1.55 15.60 -7.28
CA GLN A 76 1.49 15.16 -5.89
C GLN A 76 2.32 13.88 -5.71
N ALA A 77 3.00 13.79 -4.57
CA ALA A 77 3.95 12.73 -4.22
C ALA A 77 3.23 11.49 -3.67
N PHE A 78 2.26 10.95 -4.41
CA PHE A 78 1.68 9.66 -4.07
C PHE A 78 2.70 8.54 -4.23
N TRP A 79 2.79 7.64 -3.23
CA TRP A 79 3.61 6.43 -3.36
C TRP A 79 2.94 5.38 -4.27
N TYR A 80 1.60 5.31 -4.27
CA TYR A 80 0.85 4.39 -5.11
C TYR A 80 -0.44 5.03 -5.64
N GLU A 81 -0.98 4.43 -6.70
CA GLU A 81 -2.23 4.83 -7.36
C GLU A 81 -3.23 3.69 -7.25
N MET A 82 -4.46 3.98 -6.81
CA MET A 82 -5.55 3.01 -6.78
C MET A 82 -6.17 2.91 -8.17
N LEU A 83 -6.14 1.72 -8.77
CA LEU A 83 -6.72 1.45 -10.08
C LEU A 83 -8.18 1.04 -9.94
N ALA A 84 -8.98 1.40 -10.94
CA ALA A 84 -10.42 1.16 -10.95
C ALA A 84 -10.80 0.27 -12.13
N LYS A 85 -11.65 -0.72 -11.83
CA LYS A 85 -12.38 -1.51 -12.82
C LYS A 85 -13.72 -1.94 -12.21
N GLU A 86 -14.77 -1.91 -13.02
CA GLU A 86 -16.09 -2.36 -12.56
C GLU A 86 -16.04 -3.82 -12.06
N GLY A 87 -16.60 -4.05 -10.88
CA GLY A 87 -16.64 -5.38 -10.24
C GLY A 87 -15.34 -5.80 -9.55
N LEU A 88 -14.22 -5.09 -9.73
CA LEU A 88 -12.95 -5.43 -9.08
C LEU A 88 -13.05 -5.39 -7.55
N ASN A 89 -13.78 -4.42 -7.01
CA ASN A 89 -14.05 -4.29 -5.58
C ASN A 89 -14.71 -5.54 -4.96
N ILE A 90 -15.48 -6.32 -5.73
CA ILE A 90 -16.11 -7.56 -5.22
C ILE A 90 -15.03 -8.63 -4.98
N TRP A 91 -14.02 -8.71 -5.85
CA TRP A 91 -12.90 -9.64 -5.71
C TRP A 91 -12.01 -9.24 -4.54
N LEU A 92 -11.65 -7.96 -4.49
CA LEU A 92 -10.76 -7.43 -3.46
C LEU A 92 -11.40 -7.46 -2.07
N GLY A 93 -12.71 -7.21 -1.97
CA GLY A 93 -13.44 -7.31 -0.71
C GLY A 93 -13.34 -8.69 -0.08
N LYS A 94 -13.45 -9.76 -0.87
CA LYS A 94 -13.28 -11.14 -0.38
C LYS A 94 -11.86 -11.40 0.15
N VAL A 95 -10.85 -10.82 -0.49
CA VAL A 95 -9.46 -10.94 0.00
C VAL A 95 -9.30 -10.16 1.30
N ALA A 96 -9.85 -8.95 1.38
CA ALA A 96 -9.80 -8.13 2.58
C ALA A 96 -10.51 -8.80 3.76
N ASP A 97 -11.72 -9.32 3.53
CA ASP A 97 -12.50 -10.07 4.53
C ASP A 97 -11.72 -11.30 5.02
N ALA A 98 -11.19 -12.12 4.09
CA ALA A 98 -10.39 -13.29 4.45
C ALA A 98 -9.13 -12.92 5.25
N TRP A 99 -8.48 -11.79 4.92
CA TRP A 99 -7.30 -11.33 5.64
C TRP A 99 -7.63 -10.94 7.09
N VAL A 100 -8.73 -10.19 7.33
CA VAL A 100 -9.14 -9.77 8.69
C VAL A 100 -9.82 -10.87 9.52
N GLU A 101 -10.30 -11.93 8.88
CA GLU A 101 -10.83 -13.13 9.55
C GLU A 101 -9.73 -14.07 10.04
N ASP A 102 -8.51 -13.99 9.48
CA ASP A 102 -7.36 -14.73 9.96
C ASP A 102 -6.73 -14.04 11.17
N ALA A 103 -6.92 -14.63 12.36
CA ALA A 103 -6.37 -14.13 13.61
C ALA A 103 -4.85 -13.98 13.58
N ALA A 104 -4.11 -14.85 12.86
CA ALA A 104 -2.66 -14.77 12.80
C ALA A 104 -2.19 -13.53 12.01
N ASN A 105 -2.95 -13.12 11.00
CA ASN A 105 -2.68 -11.90 10.24
C ASN A 105 -2.92 -10.65 11.10
N VAL A 106 -4.08 -10.60 11.76
CA VAL A 106 -4.45 -9.48 12.65
C VAL A 106 -3.45 -9.35 13.80
N GLU A 107 -3.09 -10.45 14.47
CA GLU A 107 -2.13 -10.42 15.57
C GLU A 107 -0.73 -10.00 15.12
N ARG A 108 -0.27 -10.47 13.94
CA ARG A 108 1.02 -10.07 13.36
C ARG A 108 1.04 -8.57 13.07
N ALA A 109 -0.02 -8.05 12.46
CA ALA A 109 -0.17 -6.63 12.18
C ALA A 109 -0.18 -5.79 13.46
N ALA A 110 -1.04 -6.15 14.42
CA ALA A 110 -1.20 -5.44 15.69
C ALA A 110 0.11 -5.39 16.49
N ARG A 111 0.86 -6.50 16.52
CA ARG A 111 2.20 -6.57 17.13
C ARG A 111 3.19 -5.65 16.44
N HIS A 112 3.18 -5.62 15.10
CA HIS A 112 4.12 -4.82 14.32
C HIS A 112 3.89 -3.31 14.53
N VAL A 113 2.64 -2.85 14.44
CA VAL A 113 2.30 -1.43 14.63
C VAL A 113 2.07 -1.06 16.10
N GLN A 114 2.22 -2.02 17.02
CA GLN A 114 2.06 -1.86 18.47
C GLN A 114 0.69 -1.29 18.89
N ARG A 115 -0.39 -1.79 18.28
CA ARG A 115 -1.76 -1.37 18.56
C ARG A 115 -2.59 -2.50 19.16
N GLN A 116 -3.63 -2.14 19.89
CA GLN A 116 -4.60 -3.09 20.43
C GLN A 116 -5.78 -3.18 19.49
N THR A 117 -6.11 -4.38 19.02
CA THR A 117 -7.28 -4.61 18.17
C THR A 117 -8.57 -4.18 18.87
N THR A 118 -9.21 -3.14 18.36
CA THR A 118 -10.48 -2.60 18.89
C THR A 118 -11.73 -3.18 18.24
N VAL A 119 -11.59 -3.69 17.00
CA VAL A 119 -12.67 -4.22 16.16
C VAL A 119 -12.18 -5.49 15.44
N THR A 120 -13.06 -6.43 15.10
CA THR A 120 -12.69 -7.70 14.44
C THR A 120 -13.51 -7.94 13.17
N GLY A 121 -12.94 -8.67 12.19
CA GLY A 121 -13.62 -9.06 10.95
C GLY A 121 -13.88 -7.87 10.01
N ALA A 122 -14.88 -7.99 9.14
CA ALA A 122 -15.16 -6.99 8.09
C ALA A 122 -15.25 -5.52 8.56
N PRO A 123 -15.82 -5.18 9.74
CA PRO A 123 -15.82 -3.80 10.24
C PRO A 123 -14.44 -3.18 10.51
N MET A 124 -13.39 -4.01 10.62
CA MET A 124 -12.00 -3.56 10.72
C MET A 124 -11.50 -2.93 9.41
N VAL A 125 -12.03 -3.37 8.27
CA VAL A 125 -11.60 -2.91 6.95
C VAL A 125 -12.17 -1.53 6.68
N ARG A 126 -11.29 -0.51 6.69
CA ARG A 126 -11.66 0.87 6.37
C ARG A 126 -11.70 1.12 4.87
N MET A 127 -10.75 0.51 4.16
CA MET A 127 -10.58 0.69 2.73
C MET A 127 -9.86 -0.51 2.15
N PHE A 128 -10.11 -0.80 0.88
CA PHE A 128 -9.27 -1.71 0.10
C PHE A 128 -9.31 -1.32 -1.37
N GLY A 129 -8.29 -1.73 -2.13
CA GLY A 129 -8.26 -1.53 -3.57
C GLY A 129 -7.03 -2.14 -4.22
N PHE A 130 -7.06 -2.17 -5.54
CA PHE A 130 -5.96 -2.65 -6.37
C PHE A 130 -5.06 -1.46 -6.63
N CYS A 131 -3.80 -1.53 -6.23
CA CYS A 131 -2.88 -0.42 -6.39
C CYS A 131 -1.70 -0.76 -7.28
N ARG A 132 -1.14 0.30 -7.86
CA ARG A 132 0.12 0.29 -8.59
C ARG A 132 1.08 1.28 -7.93
N PHE A 133 2.30 0.87 -7.63
CA PHE A 133 3.33 1.77 -7.12
C PHE A 133 3.74 2.78 -8.20
N LYS A 134 3.77 4.05 -7.84
CA LYS A 134 4.00 5.15 -8.77
C LYS A 134 5.51 5.34 -8.95
N ALA A 135 5.97 5.30 -10.20
CA ALA A 135 7.32 5.74 -10.51
C ALA A 135 7.41 7.25 -10.30
N VAL A 136 8.49 7.74 -9.68
CA VAL A 136 8.72 9.18 -9.53
C VAL A 136 9.69 9.63 -10.62
N PRO A 137 9.20 10.26 -11.72
CA PRO A 137 10.03 10.47 -12.91
C PRO A 137 11.21 11.41 -12.70
N ALA A 138 11.17 12.24 -11.65
CA ALA A 138 12.23 13.18 -11.30
C ALA A 138 13.22 12.62 -10.27
N ALA A 139 12.92 11.47 -9.66
CA ALA A 139 13.78 10.86 -8.67
C ALA A 139 14.79 9.97 -9.40
N GLU A 140 16.05 10.41 -9.47
CA GLU A 140 17.17 9.56 -9.91
C GLU A 140 17.66 8.65 -8.77
N SER A 141 17.13 8.84 -7.55
CA SER A 141 17.50 8.15 -6.32
C SER A 141 16.26 7.78 -5.51
N TRP A 142 16.45 6.98 -4.47
CA TRP A 142 15.43 6.78 -3.45
C TRP A 142 15.00 8.11 -2.84
N TYR A 143 13.73 8.22 -2.44
CA TYR A 143 13.18 9.39 -1.79
C TYR A 143 12.47 9.02 -0.49
N PHE A 144 12.47 9.95 0.46
CA PHE A 144 11.85 9.77 1.75
C PHE A 144 10.44 10.33 1.74
N LEU A 145 9.46 9.48 2.04
CA LEU A 145 8.07 9.85 2.22
C LEU A 145 7.83 10.03 3.72
N GLU A 146 7.87 11.28 4.19
CA GLU A 146 7.78 11.61 5.61
C GLU A 146 6.41 11.29 6.23
N ASP A 147 5.34 11.58 5.50
CA ASP A 147 3.96 11.39 5.96
C ASP A 147 3.49 9.91 5.91
N GLY A 148 4.31 9.01 5.36
CA GLY A 148 4.02 7.58 5.24
C GLY A 148 3.01 7.22 4.13
N PRO A 149 2.64 5.93 4.02
CA PRO A 149 1.71 5.42 3.01
C PRO A 149 0.24 5.79 3.18
N GLY A 150 -0.16 6.19 4.39
CA GLY A 150 -1.54 6.44 4.75
C GLY A 150 -2.12 7.62 3.98
N VAL A 151 -3.42 7.58 3.74
CA VAL A 151 -4.15 8.63 2.99
C VAL A 151 -5.32 9.21 3.77
N ASP A 152 -5.35 8.98 5.07
CA ASP A 152 -6.43 9.38 5.97
C ASP A 152 -5.85 10.14 7.16
N ASP A 153 -6.63 11.08 7.68
CA ASP A 153 -6.27 11.90 8.84
C ASP A 153 -6.17 11.08 10.13
N LYS A 154 -6.82 9.92 10.16
CA LYS A 154 -6.75 8.99 11.29
C LYS A 154 -5.59 8.02 11.11
N GLN A 155 -5.05 7.57 12.24
CA GLN A 155 -4.07 6.51 12.27
C GLN A 155 -4.62 5.24 11.57
N GLN A 156 -3.84 4.69 10.63
CA GLN A 156 -4.21 3.52 9.84
C GLN A 156 -3.12 2.46 9.91
N THR A 157 -3.50 1.19 9.81
CA THR A 157 -2.57 0.11 9.47
C THR A 157 -2.76 -0.23 8.01
N MET A 158 -1.71 -0.06 7.22
CA MET A 158 -1.69 -0.36 5.80
C MET A 158 -1.20 -1.79 5.60
N VAL A 159 -1.91 -2.56 4.79
CA VAL A 159 -1.52 -3.92 4.40
C VAL A 159 -1.39 -3.94 2.89
N PHE A 160 -0.20 -4.31 2.41
CA PHE A 160 0.06 -4.50 0.98
C PHE A 160 0.24 -5.98 0.70
N ILE A 161 -0.66 -6.56 -0.10
CA ILE A 161 -0.56 -7.94 -0.57
C ILE A 161 0.00 -7.93 -2.00
N ALA A 162 1.17 -8.51 -2.19
CA ALA A 162 1.87 -8.55 -3.46
C ALA A 162 1.08 -9.37 -4.50
N LEU A 163 0.82 -8.79 -5.67
CA LEU A 163 0.18 -9.49 -6.79
C LEU A 163 1.21 -10.02 -7.82
N GLU A 164 2.43 -9.49 -7.76
CA GLU A 164 3.61 -9.89 -8.52
C GLU A 164 4.84 -9.81 -7.61
N GLU A 165 6.03 -10.19 -8.10
CA GLU A 165 7.25 -10.03 -7.31
C GLU A 165 7.46 -8.53 -7.07
N LEU A 166 7.31 -8.07 -5.82
CA LEU A 166 7.55 -6.67 -5.47
C LEU A 166 8.99 -6.49 -4.99
N GLY A 167 9.54 -5.31 -5.24
CA GLY A 167 10.82 -4.89 -4.72
C GLY A 167 11.29 -3.56 -5.30
N PRO A 168 12.55 -3.18 -5.03
CA PRO A 168 13.09 -1.89 -5.44
C PRO A 168 13.05 -1.60 -6.94
N HIS A 169 12.84 -2.61 -7.77
CA HIS A 169 12.77 -2.47 -9.23
C HIS A 169 11.36 -2.14 -9.76
N ASN A 170 10.31 -2.26 -8.94
CA ASN A 170 8.94 -1.93 -9.33
C ASN A 170 8.19 -1.08 -8.28
N GLY A 171 8.90 -0.25 -7.52
CA GLY A 171 8.31 0.77 -6.66
C GLY A 171 8.10 0.38 -5.20
N PHE A 172 8.50 -0.83 -4.80
CA PHE A 172 8.33 -1.31 -3.43
C PHE A 172 9.69 -1.37 -2.69
N PRO A 173 9.78 -1.02 -1.40
CA PRO A 173 11.07 -0.85 -0.74
C PRO A 173 11.86 -2.13 -0.46
N PHE A 174 11.24 -3.30 -0.50
CA PHE A 174 11.92 -4.57 -0.19
C PHE A 174 11.22 -5.74 -0.88
N PRO A 175 11.87 -6.91 -0.99
CA PRO A 175 11.28 -8.05 -1.69
C PRO A 175 10.00 -8.58 -1.02
N LEU A 176 8.95 -8.80 -1.81
CA LEU A 176 7.79 -9.61 -1.43
C LEU A 176 7.40 -10.54 -2.58
N SER A 177 7.18 -11.81 -2.27
CA SER A 177 6.68 -12.77 -3.25
C SER A 177 5.16 -12.66 -3.43
N PRO A 178 4.60 -13.02 -4.59
CA PRO A 178 3.16 -12.91 -4.83
C PRO A 178 2.33 -13.74 -3.85
N GLY A 179 1.32 -13.11 -3.27
CA GLY A 179 0.49 -13.66 -2.20
C GLY A 179 0.99 -13.32 -0.80
N GLN A 180 2.23 -12.82 -0.67
CA GLN A 180 2.73 -12.31 0.59
C GLN A 180 2.14 -10.94 0.88
N ASP A 181 1.86 -10.69 2.16
CA ASP A 181 1.46 -9.39 2.67
C ASP A 181 2.56 -8.79 3.54
N VAL A 182 2.55 -7.47 3.65
CA VAL A 182 3.28 -6.76 4.71
C VAL A 182 2.38 -5.73 5.36
N CYS A 183 2.48 -5.63 6.68
CA CYS A 183 1.79 -4.59 7.45
C CYS A 183 2.74 -3.43 7.71
N MET A 184 2.24 -2.21 7.54
CA MET A 184 2.95 -0.95 7.75
C MET A 184 2.05 0.00 8.55
N ASP A 185 2.64 0.84 9.38
CA ASP A 185 1.92 1.98 9.93
C ASP A 185 1.69 3.01 8.81
N GLY A 186 0.44 3.44 8.62
CA GLY A 186 0.07 4.46 7.62
C GLY A 186 0.83 5.78 7.81
N ASN A 187 1.24 6.12 9.03
CA ASN A 187 1.96 7.35 9.33
C ASN A 187 3.48 7.13 9.47
N ALA A 188 3.97 5.89 9.27
CA ALA A 188 5.40 5.64 9.34
C ALA A 188 6.08 6.11 8.07
N ALA A 189 7.05 6.99 8.24
CA ALA A 189 7.89 7.43 7.16
C ALA A 189 8.60 6.25 6.48
N VAL A 190 8.68 6.31 5.15
CA VAL A 190 9.17 5.21 4.32
C VAL A 190 10.14 5.73 3.25
N TRP A 191 11.28 5.06 3.12
CA TRP A 191 12.15 5.19 1.97
C TRP A 191 11.54 4.44 0.80
N THR A 192 11.40 5.12 -0.33
CA THR A 192 10.73 4.59 -1.51
C THR A 192 11.69 4.64 -2.70
N PRO A 193 11.74 3.57 -3.50
CA PRO A 193 12.62 3.53 -4.66
C PRO A 193 12.09 4.47 -5.76
N PRO A 194 12.94 4.95 -6.68
CA PRO A 194 12.51 5.82 -7.78
C PRO A 194 11.67 5.09 -8.84
N THR A 195 11.69 3.76 -8.83
CA THR A 195 10.98 2.90 -9.78
C THR A 195 9.49 2.80 -9.45
N GLY A 196 8.72 2.13 -10.31
CA GLY A 196 7.30 1.91 -10.11
C GLY A 196 6.77 0.80 -11.00
N GLY A 197 5.45 0.64 -11.02
CA GLY A 197 4.75 -0.34 -11.83
C GLY A 197 4.30 -1.59 -11.08
N GLY A 198 4.85 -1.83 -9.88
CA GLY A 198 4.51 -2.97 -9.03
C GLY A 198 3.05 -2.98 -8.66
N LEU A 199 2.44 -4.17 -8.65
CA LEU A 199 1.01 -4.36 -8.38
C LEU A 199 0.77 -4.99 -7.02
N ALA A 200 -0.19 -4.45 -6.27
CA ALA A 200 -0.59 -4.98 -4.97
C ALA A 200 -2.10 -4.81 -4.71
N ILE A 201 -2.61 -5.53 -3.73
CA ILE A 201 -3.85 -5.16 -3.04
C ILE A 201 -3.45 -4.32 -1.85
N CYS A 202 -3.97 -3.10 -1.77
CA CYS A 202 -3.85 -2.25 -0.60
C CYS A 202 -5.10 -2.43 0.27
N ILE A 203 -4.93 -2.68 1.55
CA ILE A 203 -6.00 -2.73 2.56
C ILE A 203 -5.62 -1.76 3.68
N SER A 204 -6.55 -0.92 4.11
CA SER A 204 -6.42 -0.10 5.29
C SER A 204 -7.32 -0.67 6.38
N VAL A 205 -6.75 -0.99 7.54
CA VAL A 205 -7.45 -1.61 8.67
C VAL A 205 -7.33 -0.77 9.94
N ASP A 206 -8.37 -0.81 10.76
CA ASP A 206 -8.45 -0.17 12.08
C ASP A 206 -8.03 -1.18 13.15
N LEU A 207 -6.78 -1.08 13.64
CA LEU A 207 -6.28 -1.91 14.75
C LEU A 207 -6.40 -1.12 16.04
#